data_AF-A0A845YZL2-F1
#
_entry.id   AF-A0A845YZL2-F1
#
_cell.length_a   1.000
_cell.length_b   1.000
_cell.length_c   1.000
_cell.angle_alpha   90.00
_cell.angle_beta   90.00
_cell.angle_gamma   90.00
#
_symmetry.space_group_name_H-M   'P 1'
#
loop_
_entity.id
_entity.type
_entity.pdbx_description
1 polymer ?
#
loop_
_entity_poly.entity_id
_entity_poly.type
_entity_poly.pdbx_seq_one_letter_code
_entity_poly.pdbx_strand_id
1 'polypeptide(L)' 'YLLLCHAAVYHVPVSEDFWLSHLEVLGKTEEEQIQALDILHRRFLVEEEEKEDEILLKQHPLIRSVALVGLKQTITQL' A
#
# COMPACT_ATOMS: atom_id res chain seq x y z
N TYR A 1 -3.71 0.05 7.98
CA TYR A 1 -2.35 0.22 8.54
C TYR A 1 -1.35 -0.74 7.92
N LEU A 2 -1.65 -2.05 7.86
CA LEU A 2 -0.77 -3.06 7.24
C LEU A 2 -0.44 -2.74 5.77
N LEU A 3 -1.45 -2.54 4.92
CA LEU A 3 -1.24 -2.21 3.49
C LEU A 3 -0.32 -0.99 3.29
N LEU A 4 -0.56 0.09 4.04
CA LEU A 4 0.29 1.29 4.03
C LEU A 4 1.76 0.96 4.32
N CYS A 5 2.04 0.13 5.33
CA CYS A 5 3.40 -0.22 5.73
C CYS A 5 4.05 -1.16 4.72
N HIS A 6 3.35 -2.19 4.24
CA HIS A 6 3.88 -3.16 3.30
C HIS A 6 4.13 -2.54 1.92
N ALA A 7 3.26 -1.66 1.43
CA ALA A 7 3.47 -0.93 0.19
C ALA A 7 4.67 0.02 0.23
N ALA A 8 5.11 0.44 1.43
CA ALA A 8 6.23 1.37 1.58
C ALA A 8 7.60 0.81 1.19
N VAL A 9 7.71 -0.50 0.98
CA VAL A 9 8.94 -1.12 0.46
C VAL A 9 9.26 -0.56 -0.94
N TYR A 10 8.24 -0.35 -1.76
CA TYR A 10 8.40 0.12 -3.14
C TYR A 10 8.52 1.64 -3.18
N HIS A 11 9.37 2.12 -4.10
CA HIS A 11 9.56 3.55 -4.35
C HIS A 11 8.92 3.98 -5.68
N VAL A 12 8.70 3.04 -6.59
CA VAL A 12 8.15 3.29 -7.92
C VAL A 12 6.64 3.04 -7.93
N PRO A 13 5.89 3.70 -8.85
CA PRO A 13 4.49 3.35 -9.08
C PRO A 13 4.36 1.89 -9.53
N VAL A 14 3.38 1.19 -8.99
CA VAL A 14 3.08 -0.23 -9.28
C VAL A 14 1.56 -0.43 -9.32
N SER A 15 1.09 -1.52 -9.91
CA SER A 15 -0.36 -1.74 -10.06
C SER A 15 -1.11 -1.90 -8.73
N GLU A 16 -2.41 -1.63 -8.76
CA GLU A 16 -3.32 -1.86 -7.64
C GLU A 16 -3.29 -3.32 -7.16
N ASP A 17 -3.44 -4.27 -8.09
CA ASP A 17 -3.39 -5.71 -7.79
C ASP A 17 -2.11 -6.09 -7.03
N PHE A 18 -0.98 -5.48 -7.41
CA PHE A 18 0.27 -5.72 -6.72
C PHE A 18 0.26 -5.18 -5.28
N TRP A 19 -0.35 -4.02 -5.02
CA TRP A 19 -0.55 -3.54 -3.65
C TRP A 19 -1.41 -4.51 -2.84
N LEU A 20 -2.55 -4.94 -3.40
CA LEU A 20 -3.51 -5.80 -2.72
C LEU A 20 -2.95 -7.19 -2.42
N SER A 21 -2.07 -7.73 -3.28
CA SER A 21 -1.40 -9.02 -3.08
C SER A 21 -0.64 -9.12 -1.75
N HIS A 22 -0.20 -7.99 -1.16
CA HIS A 22 0.46 -7.97 0.15
C HIS A 22 -0.48 -8.41 1.27
N LEU A 23 -1.75 -8.04 1.17
CA LEU A 23 -2.77 -8.41 2.14
C LEU A 23 -3.29 -9.83 1.90
N GLU A 24 -3.30 -10.30 0.64
CA GLU A 24 -3.60 -11.69 0.31
C GLU A 24 -2.63 -12.65 1.00
N VAL A 25 -1.32 -12.36 0.94
CA VAL A 25 -0.28 -13.13 1.66
C VAL A 25 -0.50 -13.17 3.17
N LEU A 26 -1.13 -12.13 3.74
CA LEU A 26 -1.50 -12.04 5.15
C LEU A 26 -2.87 -12.66 5.46
N GLY A 27 -3.49 -13.35 4.50
CA GLY A 27 -4.76 -14.06 4.66
C GLY A 27 -6.00 -13.17 4.66
N LYS A 28 -5.93 -11.96 4.09
CA LYS A 28 -7.08 -11.04 4.01
C LYS A 28 -8.01 -11.37 2.85
N THR A 29 -9.30 -11.27 3.10
CA THR A 29 -10.31 -11.46 2.04
C THR A 29 -10.26 -10.31 1.03
N GLU A 30 -10.71 -10.54 -0.19
CA GLU A 30 -10.78 -9.51 -1.23
C GLU A 30 -11.54 -8.25 -0.76
N GLU A 31 -12.63 -8.43 -0.01
CA GLU A 31 -13.37 -7.31 0.58
C GLU A 31 -12.53 -6.51 1.58
N GLU A 32 -11.79 -7.17 2.47
CA GLU A 32 -10.87 -6.50 3.41
C GLU A 32 -9.75 -5.76 2.66
N GLN A 33 -9.28 -6.31 1.53
CA GLN A 33 -8.24 -5.73 0.70
C GLN A 33 -8.72 -4.42 0.05
N ILE A 34 -9.87 -4.47 -0.62
CA ILE A 34 -10.49 -3.31 -1.28
C ILE A 34 -10.84 -2.22 -0.26
N GLN A 35 -11.43 -2.59 0.89
CA GLN A 35 -11.72 -1.64 1.96
C GLN A 35 -10.45 -0.98 2.51
N ALA A 36 -9.36 -1.74 2.66
CA ALA A 36 -8.11 -1.18 3.12
C ALA A 36 -7.57 -0.14 2.13
N LEU A 37 -7.62 -0.42 0.83
CA LEU A 37 -7.17 0.51 -0.20
C LEU A 37 -8.06 1.75 -0.29
N ASP A 38 -9.39 1.62 -0.30
CA ASP A 38 -10.34 2.74 -0.29
C ASP A 38 -10.08 3.70 0.89
N ILE A 39 -9.77 3.16 2.07
CA ILE A 39 -9.37 3.98 3.23
C ILE A 39 -8.09 4.79 2.93
N LEU A 40 -7.11 4.20 2.24
CA LEU A 40 -5.88 4.94 1.90
C LEU A 40 -6.14 6.05 0.88
N HIS A 41 -6.96 5.80 -0.15
CA HIS A 41 -7.37 6.83 -1.11
C HIS A 41 -8.12 7.98 -0.43
N ARG A 42 -9.15 7.66 0.37
CA ARG A 42 -9.96 8.67 1.09
C ARG A 42 -9.14 9.52 2.06
N ARG A 43 -8.01 9.01 2.53
CA ARG A 43 -7.11 9.72 3.46
C ARG A 43 -5.93 10.39 2.74
N PHE A 44 -5.90 10.37 1.41
CA PHE A 44 -4.82 10.91 0.59
C PHE A 44 -3.46 10.30 0.96
N LEU A 45 -3.44 9.01 1.28
CA LEU A 45 -2.23 8.26 1.63
C LEU A 45 -1.60 7.52 0.44
N VAL A 46 -2.25 7.60 -0.72
CA VAL A 46 -1.83 7.02 -2.00
C VAL A 46 -1.93 8.09 -3.06
N GLU A 47 -0.97 8.09 -3.96
CA GLU A 47 -0.97 8.86 -5.18
C GLU A 47 -1.22 7.91 -6.36
N GLU A 48 -1.99 8.39 -7.33
CA GLU A 48 -2.26 7.69 -8.58
C GLU A 48 -1.42 8.32 -9.70
N GLU A 49 -0.89 7.46 -10.56
CA GLU A 49 -0.19 7.84 -11.79
C GLU A 49 -0.82 7.06 -12.95
N GLU A 50 -1.45 7.78 -13.87
CA GLU A 50 -2.00 7.20 -15.09
C GLU A 50 -0.85 6.97 -16.07
N LYS A 51 -0.67 5.71 -16.47
CA LYS A 51 0.34 5.32 -17.46
C LYS A 51 -0.29 4.42 -18.50
N GLU A 52 -0.32 4.94 -19.73
CA GLU A 52 -1.01 4.30 -20.85
C GLU A 52 -2.50 4.09 -20.51
N ASP A 53 -2.92 2.86 -20.22
CA ASP A 53 -4.29 2.49 -19.86
C ASP A 53 -4.39 1.90 -18.44
N GLU A 54 -3.34 2.04 -17.62
CA GLU A 54 -3.29 1.53 -16.25
C GLU A 54 -3.15 2.65 -15.21
N ILE A 55 -3.85 2.48 -14.08
CA ILE A 55 -3.67 3.30 -12.89
C ILE A 55 -2.60 2.63 -12.02
N LEU A 56 -1.49 3.32 -11.83
CA LEU A 56 -0.41 2.88 -10.95
C LEU A 56 -0.49 3.65 -9.63
N LEU A 57 -0.20 2.95 -8.55
CA LEU A 57 -0.24 3.47 -7.20
C LEU A 57 1.18 3.66 -6.66
N LYS A 58 1.40 4.80 -6.01
CA LYS A 58 2.63 5.08 -5.26
C LYS A 58 2.32 5.81 -3.97
N GLN A 59 3.34 5.89 -3.11
CA GLN A 59 3.29 6.71 -1.91
C GLN A 59 4.15 7.96 -2.09
N HIS A 60 3.66 9.10 -1.62
CA HIS A 60 4.52 10.27 -1.47
C HIS A 60 5.73 9.92 -0.59
N PRO A 61 6.95 10.41 -0.90
CA PRO A 61 8.16 10.10 -0.13
C PRO A 61 8.04 10.34 1.39
N LEU A 62 7.29 11.38 1.80
CA LEU A 62 7.05 11.65 3.23
C LEU A 62 6.19 10.57 3.90
N ILE A 63 5.08 10.16 3.26
CA ILE A 63 4.20 9.10 3.77
C ILE A 63 4.97 7.79 3.85
N ARG A 64 5.71 7.47 2.78
CA ARG A 64 6.58 6.30 2.69
C ARG A 64 7.61 6.25 3.83
N SER A 65 8.23 7.39 4.15
CA SER A 65 9.24 7.46 5.21
C SER A 65 8.68 7.06 6.59
N VAL A 66 7.45 7.49 6.89
CA VAL A 66 6.76 7.14 8.14
C VAL A 66 6.28 5.70 8.12
N ALA A 67 5.71 5.26 7.00
CA ALA A 67 5.23 3.89 6.82
C ALA A 67 6.35 2.84 6.94
N LEU A 68 7.56 3.15 6.48
CA LEU A 68 8.74 2.30 6.67
C LEU A 68 9.15 2.14 8.14
N VAL A 69 8.97 3.17 8.97
CA VAL A 69 9.20 3.04 10.43
C VAL A 69 8.20 2.06 11.03
N GLY A 70 6.92 2.18 10.64
CA GLY A 70 5.88 1.24 11.05
C GLY A 70 6.16 -0.19 10.59
N LEU A 71 6.59 -0.38 9.34
CA LEU A 71 6.91 -1.71 8.80
C LEU A 71 8.00 -2.42 9.61
N LYS A 72 9.07 -1.71 10.00
CA LYS A 72 10.14 -2.28 10.83
C LYS A 72 9.61 -2.79 12.17
N GLN A 73 8.65 -2.09 12.77
CA GLN A 73 8.03 -2.50 14.02
C GLN A 73 7.17 -3.76 13.84
N THR A 74 6.41 -3.84 12.74
CA THR A 74 5.58 -5.01 12.42
C THR A 74 6.42 -6.26 12.15
N ILE A 75 7.56 -6.15 11.45
CA ILE A 75 8.45 -7.28 11.17
C ILE A 75 9.16 -7.78 12.43
N THR A 76 9.44 -6.91 13.40
CA THR A 76 10.13 -7.30 14.66
C THR A 76 9.20 -8.06 15.62
N GLN A 77 7.90 -8.09 15.35
CA GLN A 77 6.88 -8.72 16.21
C GLN A 77 6.35 -10.07 15.68
N LEU A 78 6.87 -10.52 14.54
CA LEU A 78 6.63 -11.85 13.95
C LEU A 78 7.83 -12.76 14.20
#